data_AF-A0A1D3JMW6-F1
#
_entry.id   AF-A0A1D3JMW6-F1
#
_cell.length_a   1.000
_cell.length_b   1.000
_cell.length_c   1.000
_cell.angle_alpha   90.00
_cell.angle_beta   90.00
_cell.angle_gamma   90.00
#
_symmetry.space_group_name_H-M   'P 1'
#
loop_
_entity.id
_entity.type
_entity.pdbx_description
1 polymer ?
#
loop_
_entity_poly.entity_id
_entity_poly.type
_entity_poly.pdbx_seq_one_letter_code
_entity_poly.pdbx_strand_id
1 'polypeptide(L)'
;MVKPNVSKKDKIFYHFDEDNEPMDDERIELLSPLKKDHADLYKIGCMLNNSIRNKDSMPVLIDDSVNDVEYCYLLNEWLNKKQFKYISEGPNCENKTKLWEEKIEELWDPLIKLAYVNFSCERNKIVYNCSISSELKNTLSVCFTLLGIFLITFFFLYKFSPFGHRVDSCLNKKKRIKQNIVPECSCELTEGCYDNGESHSEKGRIRIHYHSA
;
A
#
# COMPACT_ATOMS: atom_id res chain seq x y z
N MET A 1 29.40 22.24 7.03
CA MET A 1 28.21 21.62 6.39
C MET A 1 27.87 22.44 5.16
N VAL A 2 28.09 21.89 3.96
CA VAL A 2 27.70 22.54 2.71
C VAL A 2 26.18 22.37 2.59
N LYS A 3 25.41 23.47 2.59
CA LYS A 3 23.98 23.40 2.22
C LYS A 3 23.91 22.80 0.82
N PRO A 4 23.11 21.75 0.56
CA PRO A 4 22.94 21.26 -0.79
C PRO A 4 22.45 22.43 -1.64
N ASN A 5 23.16 22.69 -2.74
CA ASN A 5 22.78 23.73 -3.67
C ASN A 5 21.49 23.26 -4.35
N VAL A 6 20.34 23.71 -3.85
CA VAL A 6 19.02 23.36 -4.36
C VAL A 6 18.93 23.88 -5.79
N SER A 7 18.59 23.01 -6.74
CA SER A 7 18.54 23.41 -8.14
C SER A 7 17.48 24.49 -8.35
N LYS A 8 17.68 25.37 -9.34
CA LYS A 8 16.71 26.42 -9.73
C LYS A 8 15.31 25.84 -9.92
N LYS A 9 15.23 24.68 -10.57
CA LYS A 9 14.00 23.93 -10.79
C LYS A 9 13.31 23.52 -9.49
N ASP A 10 14.08 22.98 -8.53
CA ASP A 10 13.51 22.55 -7.24
C ASP A 10 12.98 23.75 -6.44
N LYS A 11 13.63 24.92 -6.52
CA LYS A 11 13.13 26.16 -5.94
C LYS A 11 11.79 26.58 -6.56
N ILE A 12 11.69 26.54 -7.89
CA ILE A 12 10.45 26.89 -8.60
C ILE A 12 9.33 25.91 -8.23
N PHE A 13 9.63 24.61 -8.24
CA PHE A 13 8.64 23.57 -7.92
C PHE A 13 8.14 23.66 -6.47
N TYR A 14 9.01 24.08 -5.55
CA TYR A 14 8.61 24.36 -4.17
C TYR A 14 7.50 25.42 -4.10
N HIS A 15 7.63 26.50 -4.86
CA HIS A 15 6.58 27.53 -4.92
C HIS A 15 5.34 27.09 -5.69
N PHE A 16 5.47 26.19 -6.67
CA PHE A 16 4.31 25.62 -7.36
C PHE A 16 3.46 24.73 -6.44
N ASP A 17 4.05 24.18 -5.39
CA ASP A 17 3.36 23.36 -4.41
C ASP A 17 2.57 24.19 -3.36
N GLU A 18 2.57 25.52 -3.45
CA GLU A 18 1.77 26.39 -2.61
C GLU A 18 0.28 26.35 -3.02
N ASP A 19 -0.59 25.90 -2.11
CA ASP A 19 -2.00 25.61 -2.34
C ASP A 19 -2.97 26.64 -1.74
N ASN A 20 -2.49 27.87 -1.50
CA ASN A 20 -3.30 28.98 -1.00
C ASN A 20 -4.60 29.13 -1.80
N GLU A 21 -5.74 29.25 -1.11
CA GLU A 21 -7.03 29.43 -1.77
C GLU A 21 -7.09 30.80 -2.50
N PRO A 22 -7.76 30.86 -3.67
CA PRO A 22 -8.00 32.13 -4.33
C PRO A 22 -8.88 33.03 -3.47
N MET A 23 -8.63 34.34 -3.54
CA MET A 23 -9.44 35.35 -2.82
C MET A 23 -10.40 36.09 -3.75
N ASP A 24 -10.22 36.00 -5.06
CA ASP A 24 -11.06 36.66 -6.07
C ASP A 24 -12.20 35.77 -6.56
N ASP A 25 -13.37 36.39 -6.77
CA ASP A 25 -14.63 35.72 -7.04
C ASP A 25 -14.59 34.88 -8.33
N GLU A 26 -13.93 35.36 -9.39
CA GLU A 26 -13.84 34.64 -10.68
C GLU A 26 -13.08 33.31 -10.55
N ARG A 27 -11.96 33.28 -9.81
CA ARG A 27 -11.21 32.04 -9.57
C ARG A 27 -11.90 31.13 -8.58
N ILE A 28 -12.60 31.69 -7.59
CA ILE A 28 -13.44 30.92 -6.67
C ILE A 28 -14.54 30.22 -7.48
N GLU A 29 -15.22 30.91 -8.38
CA GLU A 29 -16.25 30.32 -9.24
C GLU A 29 -15.68 29.18 -10.09
N LEU A 30 -14.50 29.36 -10.68
CA LEU A 30 -13.84 28.35 -11.51
C LEU A 30 -13.40 27.10 -10.72
N LEU A 31 -12.89 27.27 -9.51
CA LEU A 31 -12.30 26.18 -8.70
C LEU A 31 -13.31 25.53 -7.73
N SER A 32 -14.34 26.26 -7.28
CA SER A 32 -15.32 25.78 -6.31
C SER A 32 -16.04 24.47 -6.67
N PRO A 33 -16.30 24.13 -7.96
CA PRO A 33 -16.92 22.85 -8.31
C PRO A 33 -16.08 21.64 -7.87
N LEU A 34 -14.76 21.79 -7.71
CA LEU A 34 -13.88 20.71 -7.23
C LEU A 34 -13.88 20.58 -5.71
N LYS A 35 -14.17 21.66 -4.98
CA LYS A 35 -13.98 21.74 -3.52
C LYS A 35 -14.82 20.73 -2.76
N LYS A 36 -16.03 20.44 -3.25
CA LYS A 36 -16.99 19.57 -2.58
C LYS A 36 -16.71 18.08 -2.81
N ASP A 37 -16.46 17.71 -4.07
CA ASP A 37 -16.47 16.31 -4.49
C ASP A 37 -15.06 15.74 -4.73
N HIS A 38 -14.06 16.61 -4.90
CA HIS A 38 -12.71 16.22 -5.33
C HIS A 38 -11.61 17.04 -4.62
N ALA A 39 -11.48 16.88 -3.31
CA ALA A 39 -10.54 17.66 -2.49
C ALA A 39 -9.09 17.64 -3.01
N ASP A 40 -8.59 16.50 -3.47
CA ASP A 40 -7.22 16.39 -4.02
C ASP A 40 -7.05 17.19 -5.32
N LEU A 41 -8.04 17.12 -6.22
CA LEU A 41 -8.04 17.89 -7.47
C LEU A 41 -8.24 19.37 -7.21
N TYR A 42 -9.07 19.74 -6.24
CA TYR A 42 -9.21 21.13 -5.79
C TYR A 42 -7.86 21.68 -5.32
N LYS A 43 -7.14 20.93 -4.49
CA LYS A 43 -5.80 21.30 -4.01
C LYS A 43 -4.82 21.52 -5.17
N ILE A 44 -4.80 20.61 -6.13
CA ILE A 44 -3.98 20.72 -7.35
C ILE A 44 -4.39 21.94 -8.18
N GLY A 45 -5.69 22.21 -8.30
CA GLY A 45 -6.22 23.39 -8.98
C GLY A 45 -5.77 24.70 -8.32
N CYS A 46 -5.78 24.77 -6.98
CA CYS A 46 -5.25 25.91 -6.23
C CYS A 46 -3.75 26.09 -6.46
N MET A 47 -2.98 25.01 -6.42
CA MET A 47 -1.54 25.04 -6.75
C MET A 47 -1.27 25.56 -8.16
N LEU A 48 -2.01 25.05 -9.16
CA LEU A 48 -1.90 25.50 -10.55
C LEU A 48 -2.23 26.99 -10.68
N ASN A 49 -3.30 27.43 -10.03
CA ASN A 49 -3.71 28.82 -9.98
C ASN A 49 -2.61 29.74 -9.41
N ASN A 50 -2.05 29.38 -8.26
CA ASN A 50 -0.99 30.15 -7.62
C ASN A 50 0.28 30.19 -8.48
N SER A 51 0.63 29.04 -9.07
CA SER A 51 1.73 28.94 -10.01
C SER A 51 1.53 29.90 -11.19
N ILE A 52 0.35 29.97 -11.78
CA ILE A 52 0.11 30.92 -12.88
C ILE A 52 0.24 32.36 -12.40
N ARG A 53 -0.39 32.72 -11.27
CA ARG A 53 -0.38 34.09 -10.72
C ARG A 53 1.01 34.59 -10.33
N ASN A 54 1.84 33.70 -9.82
CA ASN A 54 3.15 34.08 -9.29
C ASN A 54 4.22 34.23 -10.37
N LYS A 55 3.93 33.98 -11.65
CA LYS A 55 4.92 33.99 -12.75
C LYS A 55 5.85 35.21 -12.69
N ASP A 56 5.30 36.43 -12.64
CA ASP A 56 6.12 37.64 -12.69
C ASP A 56 6.87 37.91 -11.37
N SER A 57 6.42 37.31 -10.26
CA SER A 57 7.09 37.38 -8.96
C SER A 57 8.18 36.31 -8.80
N MET A 58 8.19 35.27 -9.64
CA MET A 58 9.09 34.13 -9.49
C MET A 58 10.57 34.48 -9.52
N PRO A 59 11.05 35.38 -10.39
CA PRO A 59 12.46 35.77 -10.36
C PRO A 59 12.90 36.35 -9.01
N VAL A 60 12.01 37.07 -8.33
CA VAL A 60 12.25 37.63 -7.00
C VAL A 60 12.22 36.54 -5.92
N LEU A 61 11.27 35.60 -6.02
CA LEU A 61 11.11 34.52 -5.03
C LEU A 61 12.33 33.59 -4.98
N ILE A 62 12.94 33.30 -6.13
CA ILE A 62 14.04 32.33 -6.22
C ILE A 62 15.44 32.95 -6.30
N ASP A 63 15.51 34.30 -6.37
CA ASP A 63 16.73 35.09 -6.60
C ASP A 63 17.49 34.62 -7.86
N ASP A 64 16.77 34.44 -8.96
CA ASP A 64 17.30 33.97 -10.24
C ASP A 64 16.41 34.44 -11.40
N SER A 65 16.98 34.65 -12.59
CA SER A 65 16.22 35.00 -13.78
C SER A 65 15.41 33.81 -14.26
N VAL A 66 14.11 33.98 -14.55
CA VAL A 66 13.29 32.96 -15.21
C VAL A 66 12.60 33.62 -16.38
N ASN A 67 12.81 33.11 -17.58
CA ASN A 67 12.08 33.60 -18.75
C ASN A 67 10.76 32.84 -18.94
N ASP A 68 9.86 33.42 -19.72
CA ASP A 68 8.51 32.88 -19.92
C ASP A 68 8.48 31.48 -20.54
N VAL A 69 9.42 31.18 -21.44
CA VAL A 69 9.53 29.86 -22.09
C VAL A 69 9.96 28.80 -21.09
N GLU A 70 10.97 29.10 -20.27
CA GLU A 70 11.44 28.24 -19.19
C GLU A 70 10.35 28.03 -18.15
N TYR A 71 9.65 29.10 -17.76
CA TYR A 71 8.55 29.02 -16.81
C TYR A 71 7.44 28.09 -17.29
N CYS A 72 7.01 28.27 -18.55
CA CYS A 72 5.97 27.46 -19.15
C CYS A 72 6.39 25.98 -19.27
N TYR A 73 7.65 25.73 -19.62
CA TYR A 73 8.21 24.37 -19.64
C TYR A 73 8.15 23.72 -18.26
N LEU A 74 8.60 24.43 -17.23
CA LEU A 74 8.61 23.95 -15.85
C LEU A 74 7.20 23.74 -15.30
N LEU A 75 6.25 24.62 -15.62
CA LEU A 75 4.85 24.50 -15.24
C LEU A 75 4.20 23.25 -15.84
N ASN A 76 4.45 22.99 -17.13
CA ASN A 76 4.00 21.77 -17.80
C ASN A 76 4.61 20.52 -17.17
N GLU A 77 5.92 20.53 -16.93
CA GLU A 77 6.60 19.39 -16.32
C GLU A 77 6.04 19.10 -14.90
N TRP A 78 5.85 20.15 -14.11
CA TRP A 78 5.26 20.04 -12.77
C TRP A 78 3.84 19.48 -12.83
N LEU A 79 2.98 20.03 -13.69
CA LEU A 79 1.59 19.59 -13.79
C LEU A 79 1.49 18.14 -14.26
N ASN A 80 2.33 17.72 -15.21
CA ASN A 80 2.43 16.33 -15.65
C ASN A 80 2.89 15.39 -14.51
N LYS A 81 3.77 15.84 -13.61
CA LYS A 81 4.13 15.06 -12.40
C LYS A 81 2.96 14.95 -11.43
N LYS A 82 2.17 16.01 -11.24
CA LYS A 82 0.95 15.97 -10.42
C LYS A 82 -0.08 15.01 -11.02
N GLN A 83 -0.26 15.05 -12.34
CA GLN A 83 -1.12 14.11 -13.08
C GLN A 83 -0.69 12.66 -12.81
N PHE A 84 0.59 12.35 -13.02
CA PHE A 84 1.12 11.01 -12.80
C PHE A 84 0.87 10.54 -11.37
N LYS A 85 1.20 11.38 -10.38
CA LYS A 85 1.00 11.05 -8.97
C LYS A 85 -0.48 10.79 -8.67
N TYR A 86 -1.36 11.69 -9.09
CA TYR A 86 -2.79 11.57 -8.86
C TYR A 86 -3.38 10.29 -9.46
N ILE A 87 -3.02 9.97 -10.71
CA ILE A 87 -3.54 8.81 -11.43
C ILE A 87 -2.95 7.49 -10.91
N SER A 88 -1.66 7.46 -10.55
CA SER A 88 -0.97 6.25 -10.08
C SER A 88 -1.29 5.89 -8.62
N GLU A 89 -1.79 6.83 -7.83
CA GLU A 89 -2.16 6.57 -6.44
C GLU A 89 -3.50 5.82 -6.34
N GLY A 90 -3.50 4.61 -5.79
CA GLY A 90 -4.73 3.86 -5.48
C GLY A 90 -5.37 3.10 -6.65
N PRO A 91 -6.51 2.42 -6.42
CA PRO A 91 -7.24 1.71 -7.47
C PRO A 91 -8.01 2.69 -8.38
N ASN A 92 -8.44 2.22 -9.57
CA ASN A 92 -9.18 2.98 -10.59
C ASN A 92 -8.37 4.05 -11.36
N CYS A 93 -7.27 3.64 -11.97
CA CYS A 93 -6.51 4.50 -12.88
C CYS A 93 -7.38 5.10 -14.00
N GLU A 94 -8.24 4.31 -14.67
CA GLU A 94 -9.02 4.81 -15.81
C GLU A 94 -9.98 5.93 -15.41
N ASN A 95 -10.67 5.77 -14.28
CA ASN A 95 -11.57 6.80 -13.76
C ASN A 95 -10.78 8.07 -13.37
N LYS A 96 -9.64 7.91 -12.69
CA LYS A 96 -8.78 9.03 -12.32
C LYS A 96 -8.24 9.79 -13.54
N THR A 97 -7.86 9.10 -14.60
CA THR A 97 -7.45 9.73 -15.87
C THR A 97 -8.58 10.55 -16.46
N LYS A 98 -9.80 9.98 -16.53
CA LYS A 98 -10.97 10.69 -17.04
C LYS A 98 -11.28 11.93 -16.21
N LEU A 99 -11.28 11.78 -14.89
CA LEU A 99 -11.57 12.88 -13.98
C LEU A 99 -10.50 13.98 -14.05
N TRP A 100 -9.23 13.63 -14.24
CA TRP A 100 -8.17 14.61 -14.47
C TRP A 100 -8.42 15.46 -15.73
N GLU A 101 -8.76 14.82 -16.85
CA GLU A 101 -9.07 15.54 -18.09
C GLU A 101 -10.29 16.46 -17.93
N GLU A 102 -11.36 15.97 -17.32
CA GLU A 102 -12.59 16.76 -17.12
C GLU A 102 -12.45 17.88 -16.09
N LYS A 103 -11.46 17.82 -15.18
CA LYS A 103 -11.38 18.73 -14.03
C LYS A 103 -10.15 19.61 -14.00
N ILE A 104 -8.98 19.10 -14.33
CA ILE A 104 -7.72 19.86 -14.23
C ILE A 104 -7.34 20.43 -15.59
N GLU A 105 -7.46 19.64 -16.66
CA GLU A 105 -7.08 20.12 -17.99
C GLU A 105 -8.04 21.21 -18.50
N GLU A 106 -9.31 21.17 -18.11
CA GLU A 106 -10.28 22.25 -18.39
C GLU A 106 -9.94 23.58 -17.70
N LEU A 107 -9.15 23.57 -16.63
CA LEU A 107 -8.76 24.80 -15.90
C LEU A 107 -7.60 25.54 -16.54
N TRP A 108 -6.78 24.89 -17.36
CA TRP A 108 -5.53 25.45 -17.86
C TRP A 108 -5.73 26.77 -18.60
N ASP A 109 -6.54 26.76 -19.67
CA ASP A 109 -6.76 27.93 -20.50
C ASP A 109 -7.50 29.06 -19.76
N PRO A 110 -8.60 28.80 -19.01
CA PRO A 110 -9.27 29.85 -18.25
C PRO A 110 -8.33 30.53 -17.24
N LEU A 111 -7.54 29.76 -16.48
CA LEU A 111 -6.66 30.34 -15.47
C LEU A 111 -5.56 31.23 -16.07
N ILE A 112 -4.99 30.83 -17.21
CA ILE A 112 -4.01 31.64 -17.93
C ILE A 112 -4.64 32.92 -18.44
N LYS A 113 -5.79 32.84 -19.11
CA LYS A 113 -6.50 34.01 -19.67
C LYS A 113 -6.93 35.00 -18.59
N LEU A 114 -7.32 34.50 -17.41
CA LEU A 114 -7.65 35.33 -16.26
C LEU A 114 -6.44 36.05 -15.67
N ALA A 115 -5.26 35.44 -15.71
CA ALA A 115 -4.04 36.06 -15.20
C ALA A 115 -3.38 37.01 -16.20
N TYR A 116 -3.48 36.70 -17.50
CA TYR A 116 -2.70 37.36 -18.53
C TYR A 116 -3.43 37.47 -19.86
N VAL A 117 -3.37 38.67 -20.46
CA VAL A 117 -3.88 38.92 -21.82
C VAL A 117 -2.91 38.45 -22.91
N ASN A 118 -1.60 38.60 -22.67
CA ASN A 118 -0.55 38.38 -23.69
C ASN A 118 0.44 37.24 -23.37
N PHE A 119 0.35 36.63 -22.19
CA PHE A 119 1.17 35.47 -21.86
C PHE A 119 0.50 34.22 -22.44
N SER A 120 1.22 33.52 -23.30
CA SER A 120 0.80 32.24 -23.85
C SER A 120 1.69 31.14 -23.29
N CYS A 121 1.06 30.14 -22.69
CA CYS A 121 1.73 28.92 -22.26
C CYS A 121 0.92 27.73 -22.76
N GLU A 122 1.44 27.06 -23.78
CA GLU A 122 0.78 25.90 -24.39
C GLU A 122 0.87 24.69 -23.47
N ARG A 123 -0.24 23.97 -23.34
CA ARG A 123 -0.32 22.76 -22.52
C ARG A 123 0.27 21.56 -23.27
N ASN A 124 1.39 21.04 -22.77
CA ASN A 124 2.05 19.81 -23.22
C ASN A 124 1.60 18.60 -22.40
N LYS A 125 0.44 18.03 -22.74
CA LYS A 125 -0.15 16.87 -22.05
C LYS A 125 0.66 15.60 -22.28
N ILE A 126 0.74 14.74 -21.26
CA ILE A 126 1.24 13.38 -21.39
C ILE A 126 0.05 12.43 -21.31
N VAL A 127 -0.08 11.55 -22.32
CA VAL A 127 -1.11 10.50 -22.29
C VAL A 127 -0.67 9.42 -21.31
N TYR A 128 -1.46 9.22 -20.25
CA TYR A 128 -1.18 8.19 -19.26
C TYR A 128 -1.95 6.91 -19.56
N ASN A 129 -1.20 5.83 -19.81
CA ASN A 129 -1.78 4.51 -20.08
C ASN A 129 -1.91 3.71 -18.77
N CYS A 130 -3.13 3.35 -18.41
CA CYS A 130 -3.48 2.57 -17.23
C CYS A 130 -3.13 1.08 -17.31
N SER A 131 -2.05 0.75 -18.01
CA SER A 131 -1.54 -0.61 -18.09
C SER A 131 -0.96 -1.00 -16.73
N ILE A 132 -1.63 -1.90 -16.01
CA ILE A 132 -0.97 -2.61 -14.91
C ILE A 132 0.30 -3.26 -15.51
N SER A 133 1.47 -2.95 -14.96
CA SER A 133 2.73 -3.54 -15.41
C SER A 133 2.57 -5.06 -15.49
N SER A 134 2.81 -5.61 -16.68
CA SER A 134 2.77 -7.05 -16.93
C SER A 134 3.67 -7.82 -15.95
N GLU A 135 4.80 -7.20 -15.57
CA GLU A 135 5.73 -7.74 -14.58
C GLU A 135 5.06 -7.93 -13.21
N LEU A 136 4.28 -6.95 -12.74
CA LEU A 136 3.60 -7.05 -11.45
C LEU A 136 2.51 -8.14 -11.44
N LYS A 137 1.76 -8.28 -12.55
CA LYS A 137 0.77 -9.35 -12.73
C LYS A 137 1.41 -10.73 -12.70
N ASN A 138 2.52 -10.88 -13.41
CA ASN A 138 3.24 -12.14 -13.49
C ASN A 138 3.88 -12.49 -12.14
N THR A 139 4.51 -11.53 -11.46
CA THR A 139 5.10 -11.74 -10.13
C THR A 139 4.04 -12.13 -9.10
N LEU A 140 2.90 -11.43 -9.03
CA LEU A 140 1.83 -11.80 -8.10
C LEU A 140 1.27 -13.20 -8.40
N SER A 141 1.02 -13.52 -9.67
CA SER A 141 0.55 -14.84 -10.09
C SER A 141 1.53 -15.96 -9.72
N VAL A 142 2.83 -15.75 -9.98
CA VAL A 142 3.90 -16.70 -9.61
C VAL A 142 3.98 -16.85 -8.09
N CYS A 143 3.92 -15.75 -7.33
CA CYS A 143 3.93 -15.82 -5.87
C CYS A 143 2.72 -16.58 -5.31
N PHE A 144 1.50 -16.34 -5.84
CA PHE A 144 0.30 -17.05 -5.40
C PHE A 144 0.32 -18.53 -5.77
N THR A 145 0.82 -18.89 -6.96
CA THR A 145 0.95 -20.30 -7.36
C THR A 145 1.98 -21.03 -6.49
N LEU A 146 3.14 -20.42 -6.22
CA LEU A 146 4.15 -20.98 -5.32
C LEU A 146 3.64 -21.13 -3.88
N LEU A 147 2.93 -20.12 -3.34
CA LEU A 147 2.29 -20.21 -2.03
C LEU A 147 1.25 -21.33 -1.97
N GLY A 148 0.41 -21.46 -3.01
CA GLY A 148 -0.58 -22.53 -3.10
C GLY A 148 0.07 -23.92 -3.11
N ILE A 149 1.10 -24.12 -3.93
CA ILE A 149 1.86 -25.38 -3.99
C ILE A 149 2.53 -25.65 -2.63
N PHE A 150 3.12 -24.65 -2.00
CA PHE A 150 3.75 -24.78 -0.69
C PHE A 150 2.74 -25.20 0.37
N LEU A 151 1.57 -24.56 0.45
CA LEU A 151 0.52 -24.92 1.41
C LEU A 151 -0.02 -26.33 1.17
N ILE A 152 -0.26 -26.69 -0.09
CA ILE A 152 -0.73 -28.03 -0.47
C ILE A 152 0.30 -29.10 -0.10
N THR A 153 1.57 -28.90 -0.46
CA THR A 153 2.65 -29.83 -0.11
C THR A 153 2.83 -29.94 1.40
N PHE A 154 2.79 -28.83 2.14
CA PHE A 154 2.84 -28.84 3.60
C PHE A 154 1.65 -29.60 4.21
N PHE A 155 0.44 -29.44 3.65
CA PHE A 155 -0.75 -30.16 4.11
C PHE A 155 -0.66 -31.67 3.83
N PHE A 156 -0.20 -32.07 2.64
CA PHE A 156 0.02 -33.48 2.32
C PHE A 156 1.16 -34.09 3.15
N LEU A 157 2.27 -33.38 3.32
CA LEU A 157 3.34 -33.81 4.21
C LEU A 157 2.84 -33.89 5.65
N TYR A 158 2.04 -32.94 6.15
CA TYR A 158 1.48 -33.03 7.49
C TYR A 158 0.54 -34.24 7.67
N LYS A 159 -0.33 -34.50 6.70
CA LYS A 159 -1.32 -35.58 6.74
C LYS A 159 -0.73 -36.98 6.54
N PHE A 160 0.32 -37.10 5.72
CA PHE A 160 0.91 -38.38 5.33
C PHE A 160 2.32 -38.64 5.89
N SER A 161 2.91 -37.68 6.62
CA SER A 161 4.20 -37.91 7.25
C SER A 161 4.04 -38.67 8.57
N PRO A 162 4.93 -39.63 8.87
CA PRO A 162 5.04 -40.22 10.21
C PRO A 162 5.46 -39.17 11.27
N PHE A 163 5.68 -37.91 10.87
CA PHE A 163 5.89 -36.79 11.77
C PHE A 163 4.67 -36.44 12.63
N GLY A 164 3.43 -36.65 12.19
CA GLY A 164 2.27 -36.45 13.09
C GLY A 164 2.36 -37.36 14.33
N HIS A 165 2.53 -38.66 14.09
CA HIS A 165 2.78 -39.66 15.13
C HIS A 165 4.06 -39.38 15.94
N ARG A 166 5.16 -38.92 15.30
CA ARG A 166 6.41 -38.60 16.01
C ARG A 166 6.32 -37.32 16.84
N VAL A 167 5.58 -36.31 16.40
CA VAL A 167 5.32 -35.08 17.15
C VAL A 167 4.42 -35.38 18.34
N ASP A 168 3.34 -36.16 18.15
CA ASP A 168 2.49 -36.63 19.25
C ASP A 168 3.27 -37.50 20.24
N SER A 169 4.11 -38.41 19.74
CA SER A 169 5.00 -39.22 20.58
C SER A 169 6.01 -38.36 21.35
N CYS A 170 6.58 -37.32 20.73
CA CYS A 170 7.50 -36.38 21.36
C CYS A 170 6.80 -35.53 22.44
N LEU A 171 5.60 -35.01 22.15
CA LEU A 171 4.77 -34.26 23.09
C LEU A 171 4.34 -35.14 24.28
N ASN A 172 3.93 -36.38 24.02
CA ASN A 172 3.58 -37.36 25.05
C ASN A 172 4.79 -37.75 25.90
N LYS A 173 5.97 -37.89 25.31
CA LYS A 173 7.23 -38.15 26.04
C LYS A 173 7.59 -36.98 26.95
N LYS A 174 7.41 -35.74 26.47
CA LYS A 174 7.62 -34.51 27.25
C LYS A 174 6.58 -34.36 28.38
N LYS A 175 5.33 -34.78 28.17
CA LYS A 175 4.26 -34.80 29.19
C LYS A 175 4.53 -35.81 30.32
N ARG A 176 5.01 -37.01 29.97
CA ARG A 176 5.44 -38.04 30.96
C ARG A 176 6.65 -37.57 31.79
N ILE A 177 7.64 -36.96 31.15
CA ILE A 177 8.81 -36.41 31.85
C ILE A 177 8.39 -35.29 32.81
N LYS A 178 7.42 -34.44 32.44
CA LYS A 178 6.89 -33.40 33.33
C LYS A 178 6.12 -33.96 34.53
N GLN A 179 5.36 -35.06 34.35
CA GLN A 179 4.67 -35.74 35.46
C GLN A 179 5.66 -36.38 36.45
N ASN A 180 6.79 -36.88 35.97
CA ASN A 180 7.84 -37.48 36.82
C ASN A 180 8.80 -36.45 37.45
N ILE A 181 8.72 -35.18 37.05
CA ILE A 181 9.52 -34.06 37.60
C ILE A 181 8.69 -33.19 38.55
N VAL A 182 7.38 -33.45 38.69
CA VAL A 182 6.63 -32.92 39.85
C VAL A 182 7.22 -33.58 41.09
N PRO A 183 7.84 -32.82 42.02
CA PRO A 183 8.33 -33.40 43.25
C PRO A 183 7.12 -33.88 44.05
N GLU A 184 7.05 -35.18 44.34
CA GLU A 184 6.36 -35.65 45.54
C GLU A 184 6.98 -34.90 46.72
N CYS A 185 6.25 -33.93 47.28
CA CYS A 185 6.48 -33.59 48.67
C CYS A 185 5.29 -32.90 49.32
N SER A 186 5.06 -33.36 50.56
CA SER A 186 4.32 -32.75 51.67
C SER A 186 2.79 -33.04 51.65
N CYS A 187 2.14 -33.58 52.68
CA CYS A 187 2.45 -33.65 54.12
C CYS A 187 1.80 -34.88 54.80
N GLU A 188 2.49 -35.41 55.81
CA GLU A 188 2.02 -35.84 57.15
C GLU A 188 0.56 -36.28 57.41
N LEU A 189 0.47 -37.47 58.03
CA LEU A 189 -0.41 -37.88 59.15
C LEU A 189 -1.93 -38.07 58.92
N THR A 190 -2.43 -39.15 59.52
CA THR A 190 -3.83 -39.57 59.81
C THR A 190 -4.58 -40.43 58.77
N GLU A 191 -4.49 -41.76 58.97
CA GLU A 191 -5.60 -42.68 59.31
C GLU A 191 -6.92 -42.69 58.48
N GLY A 192 -7.26 -43.86 57.90
CA GLY A 192 -8.56 -44.24 57.30
C GLY A 192 -8.60 -44.18 55.75
N CYS A 193 -9.22 -45.05 54.95
CA CYS A 193 -10.30 -46.02 55.15
C CYS A 193 -10.39 -46.97 53.91
N TYR A 194 -10.53 -48.28 54.14
CA TYR A 194 -11.23 -49.36 53.41
C TYR A 194 -11.56 -49.32 51.87
N ASP A 195 -11.06 -50.37 51.19
CA ASP A 195 -11.77 -51.51 50.53
C ASP A 195 -12.45 -51.44 49.13
N ASN A 196 -12.21 -52.53 48.39
CA ASN A 196 -12.91 -53.18 47.25
C ASN A 196 -13.10 -52.55 45.86
N GLY A 197 -12.98 -53.40 44.83
CA GLY A 197 -13.72 -53.25 43.57
C GLY A 197 -13.06 -53.77 42.29
N GLU A 198 -13.21 -55.07 42.04
CA GLU A 198 -12.98 -55.78 40.77
C GLU A 198 -13.60 -55.09 39.53
N SER A 199 -12.93 -55.09 38.38
CA SER A 199 -13.58 -55.31 37.07
C SER A 199 -12.59 -55.49 35.91
N HIS A 200 -12.80 -56.61 35.21
CA HIS A 200 -12.17 -57.06 33.99
C HIS A 200 -12.32 -56.11 32.80
N SER A 201 -11.29 -56.05 31.94
CA SER A 201 -11.48 -55.92 30.49
C SER A 201 -10.33 -56.58 29.73
N GLU A 202 -10.53 -57.85 29.37
CA GLU A 202 -9.79 -58.56 28.33
C GLU A 202 -10.28 -58.12 26.95
N LYS A 203 -9.36 -57.84 26.02
CA LYS A 203 -9.33 -58.48 24.68
C LYS A 203 -8.19 -57.95 23.80
N GLY A 204 -7.41 -58.89 23.25
CA GLY A 204 -6.54 -58.64 22.11
C GLY A 204 -5.37 -59.60 21.95
N ARG A 205 -5.58 -60.93 21.95
CA ARG A 205 -4.56 -61.90 21.51
C ARG A 205 -5.11 -62.76 20.37
N ILE A 206 -4.50 -62.62 19.20
CA ILE A 206 -4.74 -63.41 17.99
C ILE A 206 -4.02 -64.76 18.15
N ARG A 207 -4.73 -65.88 17.98
CA ARG A 207 -4.13 -67.23 17.87
C ARG A 207 -4.28 -67.72 16.42
N ILE A 208 -3.15 -68.11 15.82
CA ILE A 208 -3.09 -68.74 14.50
C ILE A 208 -2.94 -70.25 14.75
N HIS A 209 -3.81 -71.06 14.14
CA HIS A 209 -3.69 -72.53 14.11
C HIS A 209 -3.34 -72.98 12.69
N TYR A 210 -2.35 -73.87 12.57
CA TYR A 210 -2.08 -74.68 11.39
C TYR A 210 -2.62 -76.09 11.61
N HIS A 211 -3.21 -76.70 10.58
CA HIS A 211 -3.31 -78.14 10.47
C HIS A 211 -2.86 -78.58 9.07
N SER A 212 -1.89 -79.50 9.05
CA SER A 212 -1.56 -80.36 7.93
C SER A 212 -2.11 -81.75 8.22
N ALA A 213 -2.79 -82.33 7.25
CA ALA A 213 -2.87 -83.77 6.98
C ALA A 213 -3.25 -83.93 5.50
#